data_AF-A0A964E3F2-F1
#
_entry.id   AF-A0A964E3F2-F1
#
_cell.length_a   1.000
_cell.length_b   1.000
_cell.length_c   1.000
_cell.angle_alpha   90.00
_cell.angle_beta   90.00
_cell.angle_gamma   90.00
#
_symmetry.space_group_name_H-M   'P 1'
#
loop_
_entity.id
_entity.type
_entity.pdbx_description
1 polymer ?
#
loop_
_entity_poly.entity_id
_entity_poly.type
_entity_poly.pdbx_seq_one_letter_code
_entity_poly.pdbx_strand_id
1 'polypeptide(L)'
;MATTNAALTISGATAVADTSGGGNTITTTTNTAVFAAPNDTITAATGSTTLFGADSGQTTFSFGGTGTSIMGGAGPIVGSVSGANSTLIGGTGVSIFSVTGSNAVVVAGISGSTTADLSGSTGPETISTNPFGGDATMMVTLGSGADTMIGGAGASTVTAGSGNDVFAFVKGSVPSTEVIIGFNSKDNVAFSGYGYAAGATPTETLTSAGDVLTLTDGTTITLAGLDHKLWS
;
A
#
# COMPACT_ATOMS: atom_id res chain seq x y z
N MET A 1 -14.03 -34.14 7.74
CA MET A 1 -13.78 -34.02 9.20
C MET A 1 -13.67 -32.54 9.48
N ALA A 2 -14.51 -32.00 10.37
CA ALA A 2 -14.37 -30.61 10.81
C ALA A 2 -13.06 -30.51 11.59
N THR A 3 -12.07 -29.79 11.06
CA THR A 3 -10.89 -29.42 11.82
C THR A 3 -11.34 -28.42 12.87
N THR A 4 -11.22 -28.78 14.14
CA THR A 4 -11.43 -27.84 15.24
C THR A 4 -10.45 -26.69 15.08
N ASN A 5 -10.95 -25.44 14.97
CA ASN A 5 -10.13 -24.24 15.00
C ASN A 5 -9.18 -24.33 16.21
N ALA A 6 -7.87 -24.30 15.96
CA ALA A 6 -6.88 -24.31 17.02
C ALA A 6 -6.56 -22.89 17.46
N ALA A 7 -6.39 -22.69 18.77
CA ALA A 7 -5.76 -21.51 19.32
C ALA A 7 -4.30 -21.86 19.67
N LEU A 8 -3.34 -21.18 19.04
CA LEU A 8 -1.91 -21.39 19.23
C LEU A 8 -1.26 -20.11 19.74
N THR A 9 -0.65 -20.15 20.92
CA THR A 9 0.18 -19.06 21.44
C THR A 9 1.66 -19.44 21.33
N ILE A 10 2.44 -18.59 20.68
CA ILE A 10 3.89 -18.77 20.48
C ILE A 10 4.66 -17.76 21.34
N SER A 11 5.53 -18.27 22.21
CA SER A 11 6.33 -17.49 23.16
C SER A 11 7.85 -17.73 23.01
N GLY A 12 8.33 -17.95 21.78
CA GLY A 12 9.75 -18.17 21.52
C GLY A 12 10.11 -18.90 20.23
N ALA A 13 9.12 -19.32 19.42
CA ALA A 13 9.41 -19.82 18.09
C ALA A 13 9.68 -18.67 17.12
N THR A 14 10.73 -18.80 16.32
CA THR A 14 11.10 -17.82 15.30
C THR A 14 10.26 -17.94 14.03
N ALA A 15 9.60 -19.09 13.82
CA ALA A 15 8.72 -19.33 12.68
C ALA A 15 7.57 -20.29 13.02
N VAL A 16 6.44 -20.11 12.35
CA VAL A 16 5.22 -20.92 12.42
C VAL A 16 4.74 -21.13 10.98
N ALA A 17 4.59 -22.38 10.57
CA ALA A 17 3.90 -22.73 9.34
C ALA A 17 2.63 -23.47 9.71
N ASP A 18 1.47 -22.86 9.46
CA ASP A 18 0.19 -23.54 9.68
C ASP A 18 -0.08 -24.48 8.50
N THR A 19 0.06 -25.79 8.73
CA THR A 19 -0.20 -26.81 7.72
C THR A 19 -1.62 -27.40 7.84
N SER A 20 -2.50 -26.79 8.63
CA SER A 20 -3.87 -27.27 8.80
C SER A 20 -4.79 -26.83 7.67
N GLY A 21 -6.08 -27.17 7.77
CA GLY A 21 -7.11 -26.64 6.87
C GLY A 21 -7.43 -25.16 7.09
N GLY A 22 -6.77 -24.51 8.06
CA GLY A 22 -6.93 -23.10 8.42
C GLY A 22 -8.05 -22.82 9.41
N GLY A 23 -8.39 -21.54 9.59
CA GLY A 23 -9.38 -21.08 10.57
C GLY A 23 -8.82 -20.94 11.99
N ASN A 24 -7.50 -20.89 12.14
CA ASN A 24 -6.85 -20.90 13.44
C ASN A 24 -6.67 -19.48 13.99
N THR A 25 -6.53 -19.38 15.30
CA THR A 25 -6.10 -18.15 15.97
C THR A 25 -4.66 -18.32 16.44
N ILE A 26 -3.76 -17.53 15.88
CA ILE A 26 -2.33 -17.56 16.17
C ILE A 26 -1.97 -16.27 16.89
N THR A 27 -1.37 -16.38 18.08
CA THR A 27 -0.85 -15.21 18.80
C THR A 27 0.67 -15.35 18.96
N THR A 28 1.41 -14.35 18.49
CA THR A 28 2.86 -14.25 18.69
C THR A 28 3.17 -13.18 19.73
N THR A 29 4.21 -13.41 20.52
CA THR A 29 4.64 -12.48 21.60
C THR A 29 6.10 -12.04 21.44
N THR A 30 6.78 -12.59 20.44
CA THR A 30 8.18 -12.35 20.10
C THR A 30 8.30 -12.13 18.60
N ASN A 31 9.52 -11.82 18.13
CA ASN A 31 9.75 -11.76 16.69
C ASN A 31 9.52 -13.14 16.05
N THR A 32 8.58 -13.22 15.12
CA THR A 32 8.12 -14.50 14.56
C THR A 32 7.71 -14.33 13.10
N ALA A 33 8.08 -15.30 12.27
CA ALA A 33 7.52 -15.46 10.92
C ALA A 33 6.30 -16.38 10.96
N VAL A 34 5.22 -16.02 10.27
CA VAL A 34 3.99 -16.81 10.18
C VAL A 34 3.64 -17.03 8.72
N PHE A 35 3.49 -18.29 8.32
CA PHE A 35 2.88 -18.68 7.05
C PHE A 35 1.45 -19.09 7.33
N ALA A 36 0.50 -18.24 6.91
CA ALA A 36 -0.92 -18.43 7.21
C ALA A 36 -1.55 -19.51 6.32
N ALA A 37 -2.45 -20.29 6.93
CA ALA A 37 -3.41 -21.11 6.24
C ALA A 37 -4.71 -20.31 5.98
N PRO A 38 -5.63 -20.83 5.13
CA PRO A 38 -6.86 -20.14 4.80
C PRO A 38 -7.71 -19.77 6.04
N ASN A 39 -8.21 -18.54 6.11
CA ASN A 39 -9.09 -18.09 7.21
C ASN A 39 -8.41 -17.97 8.59
N ASP A 40 -7.08 -17.99 8.66
CA ASP A 40 -6.36 -17.76 9.91
C ASP A 40 -6.49 -16.31 10.39
N THR A 41 -6.48 -16.15 11.72
CA THR A 41 -6.40 -14.87 12.42
C THR A 41 -5.09 -14.81 13.21
N ILE A 42 -4.23 -13.84 12.90
CA ILE A 42 -2.91 -13.71 13.51
C ILE A 42 -2.84 -12.41 14.30
N THR A 43 -2.39 -12.47 15.55
CA THR A 43 -2.25 -11.31 16.43
C THR A 43 -0.86 -11.24 17.04
N ALA A 44 -0.30 -10.03 17.10
CA ALA A 44 0.96 -9.75 17.78
C ALA A 44 0.86 -8.37 18.42
N ALA A 45 0.94 -8.25 19.74
CA ALA A 45 0.87 -6.93 20.39
C ALA A 45 2.22 -6.20 20.39
N THR A 46 3.30 -6.97 20.36
CA THR A 46 4.69 -6.50 20.43
C THR A 46 5.59 -7.41 19.60
N GLY A 47 6.78 -6.91 19.25
CA GLY A 47 7.73 -7.64 18.42
C GLY A 47 7.49 -7.43 16.92
N SER A 48 8.53 -7.68 16.13
CA SER A 48 8.44 -7.63 14.67
C SER A 48 7.87 -8.94 14.15
N THR A 49 6.73 -8.86 13.46
CA THR A 49 6.11 -10.05 12.84
C THR A 49 6.35 -10.02 11.33
N THR A 50 6.76 -11.16 10.77
CA THR A 50 6.72 -11.40 9.33
C THR A 50 5.53 -12.27 9.00
N LEU A 51 4.60 -11.81 8.18
CA LEU A 51 3.42 -12.57 7.75
C LEU A 51 3.47 -12.84 6.24
N PHE A 52 3.28 -14.10 5.87
CA PHE A 52 2.96 -14.52 4.52
C PHE A 52 1.48 -14.94 4.49
N GLY A 53 0.67 -14.22 3.72
CA GLY A 53 -0.76 -14.49 3.57
C GLY A 53 -1.03 -15.79 2.83
N ALA A 54 -2.17 -16.40 3.11
CA ALA A 54 -2.57 -17.66 2.51
C ALA A 54 -2.91 -17.53 1.01
N ASP A 55 -2.80 -18.63 0.27
CA ASP A 55 -3.15 -18.71 -1.15
C ASP A 55 -4.67 -18.78 -1.40
N SER A 56 -5.45 -19.06 -0.36
CA SER A 56 -6.92 -19.07 -0.42
C SER A 56 -7.49 -18.74 0.95
N GLY A 57 -8.79 -18.38 1.00
CA GLY A 57 -9.40 -17.90 2.25
C GLY A 57 -8.80 -16.56 2.73
N GLN A 58 -9.47 -15.93 3.68
CA GLN A 58 -9.05 -14.61 4.17
C GLN A 58 -8.03 -14.75 5.29
N THR A 59 -6.81 -14.25 5.13
CA THR A 59 -5.90 -14.06 6.27
C THR A 59 -6.27 -12.77 7.00
N THR A 60 -6.60 -12.87 8.29
CA THR A 60 -6.86 -11.70 9.14
C THR A 60 -5.66 -11.44 10.04
N PHE A 61 -5.24 -10.19 10.22
CA PHE A 61 -4.14 -9.87 11.11
C PHE A 61 -4.34 -8.60 11.94
N SER A 62 -3.70 -8.53 13.11
CA SER A 62 -3.54 -7.29 13.86
C SER A 62 -2.19 -7.28 14.57
N PHE A 63 -1.30 -6.40 14.12
CA PHE A 63 0.07 -6.32 14.60
C PHE A 63 0.38 -4.96 15.23
N GLY A 64 0.90 -5.01 16.45
CA GLY A 64 1.59 -3.94 17.14
C GLY A 64 3.08 -4.23 17.20
N GLY A 65 3.88 -3.18 17.19
CA GLY A 65 5.34 -3.28 17.22
C GLY A 65 6.00 -2.61 16.02
N THR A 66 7.32 -2.50 16.05
CA THR A 66 8.10 -1.87 14.98
C THR A 66 8.67 -2.92 14.04
N GLY A 67 8.82 -2.59 12.76
CA GLY A 67 9.50 -3.47 11.80
C GLY A 67 8.68 -4.67 11.36
N THR A 68 7.35 -4.55 11.32
CA THR A 68 6.46 -5.61 10.82
C THR A 68 6.62 -5.74 9.30
N SER A 69 6.62 -6.96 8.78
CA SER A 69 6.69 -7.24 7.34
C SER A 69 5.50 -8.11 6.94
N ILE A 70 4.71 -7.68 5.97
CA ILE A 70 3.54 -8.41 5.48
C ILE A 70 3.65 -8.58 3.97
N MET A 71 3.39 -9.79 3.51
CA MET A 71 3.24 -10.12 2.10
C MET A 71 1.92 -10.85 1.92
N GLY A 72 1.02 -10.29 1.12
CA GLY A 72 -0.23 -10.95 0.77
C GLY A 72 0.01 -12.17 -0.12
N GLY A 73 -0.86 -13.17 0.03
CA GLY A 73 -0.92 -14.33 -0.86
C GLY A 73 -1.96 -14.15 -1.97
N ALA A 74 -2.42 -15.24 -2.57
CA ALA A 74 -3.54 -15.20 -3.51
C ALA A 74 -4.92 -15.06 -2.82
N GLY A 75 -5.03 -15.47 -1.56
CA GLY A 75 -6.20 -15.22 -0.74
C GLY A 75 -6.29 -13.76 -0.29
N PRO A 76 -7.48 -13.26 0.07
CA PRO A 76 -7.60 -11.95 0.67
C PRO A 76 -6.77 -11.81 1.94
N ILE A 77 -6.21 -10.63 2.18
CA ILE A 77 -5.51 -10.30 3.42
C ILE A 77 -6.08 -9.00 3.99
N VAL A 78 -6.51 -9.03 5.25
CA VAL A 78 -7.18 -7.90 5.89
C VAL A 78 -6.65 -7.71 7.30
N GLY A 79 -6.24 -6.49 7.64
CA GLY A 79 -5.76 -6.26 8.99
C GLY A 79 -5.19 -4.89 9.26
N SER A 80 -4.69 -4.75 10.49
CA SER A 80 -4.08 -3.52 10.98
C SER A 80 -2.62 -3.70 11.38
N VAL A 81 -1.80 -2.70 11.06
CA VAL A 81 -0.46 -2.54 11.63
C VAL A 81 -0.38 -1.23 12.39
N SER A 82 0.16 -1.30 13.59
CA SER A 82 0.48 -0.15 14.43
C SER A 82 1.95 -0.19 14.81
N GLY A 83 2.66 0.91 14.56
CA GLY A 83 4.07 1.07 14.90
C GLY A 83 4.94 1.43 13.71
N ALA A 84 6.20 1.77 14.01
CA ALA A 84 7.09 2.36 13.02
C ALA A 84 7.77 1.33 12.11
N ASN A 85 8.19 1.76 10.91
CA ASN A 85 9.07 1.02 9.99
C ASN A 85 8.45 -0.28 9.47
N SER A 86 7.15 -0.31 9.24
CA SER A 86 6.46 -1.51 8.74
C SER A 86 6.49 -1.57 7.21
N THR A 87 6.60 -2.76 6.64
CA THR A 87 6.47 -3.00 5.19
C THR A 87 5.26 -3.88 4.93
N LEU A 88 4.35 -3.42 4.07
CA LEU A 88 3.12 -4.13 3.72
C LEU A 88 3.04 -4.23 2.20
N ILE A 89 3.03 -5.45 1.68
CA ILE A 89 2.92 -5.73 0.25
C ILE A 89 1.61 -6.48 0.02
N GLY A 90 0.76 -5.95 -0.86
CA GLY A 90 -0.44 -6.61 -1.30
C GLY A 90 -0.15 -7.93 -2.01
N GLY A 91 -1.12 -8.83 -1.99
CA GLY A 91 -1.08 -10.08 -2.73
C GLY A 91 -1.73 -9.96 -4.11
N THR A 92 -2.00 -11.09 -4.75
CA THR A 92 -2.81 -11.14 -5.99
C THR A 92 -4.32 -11.12 -5.71
N GLY A 93 -4.70 -11.38 -4.45
CA GLY A 93 -6.07 -11.21 -3.96
C GLY A 93 -6.37 -9.77 -3.51
N VAL A 94 -7.49 -9.59 -2.81
CA VAL A 94 -7.84 -8.31 -2.19
C VAL A 94 -7.00 -8.10 -0.93
N SER A 95 -6.29 -6.98 -0.86
CA SER A 95 -5.49 -6.60 0.31
C SER A 95 -6.10 -5.35 0.95
N ILE A 96 -6.41 -5.39 2.25
CA ILE A 96 -6.96 -4.25 2.99
C ILE A 96 -6.09 -4.00 4.22
N PHE A 97 -5.45 -2.85 4.25
CA PHE A 97 -4.53 -2.46 5.31
C PHE A 97 -5.02 -1.20 6.02
N SER A 98 -5.15 -1.27 7.34
CA SER A 98 -5.23 -0.09 8.20
C SER A 98 -3.87 0.13 8.85
N VAL A 99 -3.24 1.25 8.56
CA VAL A 99 -1.85 1.51 8.94
C VAL A 99 -1.80 2.75 9.82
N THR A 100 -1.18 2.61 10.98
CA THR A 100 -0.91 3.70 11.91
C THR A 100 0.56 3.64 12.35
N GLY A 101 1.12 4.80 12.70
CA GLY A 101 2.52 4.92 13.08
C GLY A 101 3.27 5.86 12.14
N SER A 102 4.47 5.44 11.73
CA SER A 102 5.41 6.24 10.94
C SER A 102 6.32 5.37 10.09
N ASN A 103 6.85 5.89 8.98
CA ASN A 103 7.84 5.20 8.15
C ASN A 103 7.34 3.87 7.59
N ALA A 104 6.04 3.75 7.32
CA ALA A 104 5.50 2.58 6.66
C ALA A 104 5.86 2.60 5.17
N VAL A 105 6.13 1.43 4.62
CA VAL A 105 6.21 1.17 3.19
C VAL A 105 5.00 0.34 2.81
N VAL A 106 4.12 0.87 1.96
CA VAL A 106 2.93 0.15 1.48
C VAL A 106 3.01 0.01 -0.04
N VAL A 107 2.93 -1.23 -0.51
CA VAL A 107 3.09 -1.58 -1.92
C VAL A 107 1.89 -2.40 -2.36
N ALA A 108 1.29 -2.06 -3.49
CA ALA A 108 0.28 -2.93 -4.07
C ALA A 108 0.89 -4.27 -4.54
N GLY A 109 0.05 -5.28 -4.69
CA GLY A 109 0.47 -6.54 -5.30
C GLY A 109 0.81 -6.40 -6.79
N ILE A 110 1.10 -7.54 -7.43
CA ILE A 110 1.31 -7.62 -8.90
C ILE A 110 0.00 -7.71 -9.69
N SER A 111 -1.09 -8.09 -9.02
CA SER A 111 -2.46 -8.10 -9.52
C SER A 111 -3.43 -7.88 -8.35
N GLY A 112 -4.73 -7.85 -8.63
CA GLY A 112 -5.75 -7.67 -7.60
C GLY A 112 -5.91 -6.21 -7.16
N SER A 113 -6.44 -6.00 -5.97
CA SER A 113 -6.72 -4.65 -5.45
C SER A 113 -6.19 -4.49 -4.03
N THR A 114 -5.43 -3.43 -3.81
CA THR A 114 -4.94 -3.03 -2.50
C THR A 114 -5.67 -1.77 -2.04
N THR A 115 -6.29 -1.82 -0.88
CA THR A 115 -6.82 -0.64 -0.17
C THR A 115 -5.97 -0.40 1.07
N ALA A 116 -5.44 0.80 1.22
CA ALA A 116 -4.66 1.17 2.39
C ALA A 116 -5.17 2.48 3.00
N ASP A 117 -5.51 2.45 4.28
CA ASP A 117 -5.87 3.63 5.05
C ASP A 117 -4.72 3.99 6.00
N LEU A 118 -3.99 5.06 5.65
CA LEU A 118 -2.92 5.63 6.45
C LEU A 118 -3.36 6.93 7.13
N SER A 119 -4.65 7.28 7.14
CA SER A 119 -5.13 8.56 7.69
C SER A 119 -4.81 8.77 9.19
N GLY A 120 -4.57 7.67 9.92
CA GLY A 120 -4.09 7.69 11.31
C GLY A 120 -2.57 7.70 11.47
N SER A 121 -1.81 7.73 10.39
CA SER A 121 -0.33 7.81 10.40
C SER A 121 0.15 9.25 10.51
N THR A 122 1.32 9.41 11.13
CA THR A 122 1.87 10.72 11.54
C THR A 122 3.29 10.97 11.06
N GLY A 123 3.97 9.93 10.58
CA GLY A 123 5.31 10.03 10.04
C GLY A 123 5.29 10.13 8.52
N PRO A 124 6.47 10.26 7.89
CA PRO A 124 6.57 10.11 6.45
C PRO A 124 6.36 8.64 6.07
N GLU A 125 5.46 8.37 5.14
CA GLU A 125 5.25 7.06 4.56
C GLU A 125 5.71 6.99 3.10
N THR A 126 6.01 5.77 2.63
CA THR A 126 6.30 5.49 1.23
C THR A 126 5.26 4.55 0.66
N ILE A 127 4.61 4.98 -0.41
CA ILE A 127 3.55 4.25 -1.08
C ILE A 127 4.02 3.94 -2.50
N SER A 128 3.85 2.71 -2.96
CA SER A 128 4.05 2.36 -4.36
C SER A 128 2.81 1.65 -4.91
N THR A 129 2.15 2.30 -5.86
CA THR A 129 0.84 1.85 -6.33
C THR A 129 0.89 0.63 -7.23
N ASN A 130 2.01 0.39 -7.92
CA ASN A 130 2.34 -0.88 -8.60
C ASN A 130 3.76 -0.84 -9.20
N PRO A 131 4.82 -1.15 -8.44
CA PRO A 131 6.20 -1.06 -8.93
C PRO A 131 6.63 -2.26 -9.80
N PHE A 132 5.85 -3.35 -9.80
CA PHE A 132 6.26 -4.63 -10.40
C PHE A 132 5.69 -4.86 -11.80
N GLY A 133 4.86 -3.94 -12.30
CA GLY A 133 4.06 -4.15 -13.50
C GLY A 133 2.84 -5.05 -13.22
N GLY A 134 2.03 -5.27 -14.25
CA GLY A 134 0.77 -6.01 -14.12
C GLY A 134 -0.44 -5.09 -14.05
N ASP A 135 -1.55 -5.60 -13.53
CA ASP A 135 -2.87 -4.96 -13.53
C ASP A 135 -3.39 -4.61 -12.12
N ALA A 136 -2.54 -4.69 -11.11
CA ALA A 136 -2.91 -4.32 -9.75
C ALA A 136 -3.41 -2.88 -9.69
N THR A 137 -4.41 -2.66 -8.83
CA THR A 137 -4.98 -1.35 -8.54
C THR A 137 -4.77 -1.02 -7.07
N MET A 138 -4.60 0.27 -6.78
CA MET A 138 -4.49 0.74 -5.40
C MET A 138 -5.48 1.87 -5.11
N MET A 139 -6.15 1.79 -3.97
CA MET A 139 -6.83 2.91 -3.34
C MET A 139 -6.12 3.20 -2.03
N VAL A 140 -5.69 4.44 -1.83
CA VAL A 140 -4.94 4.78 -0.62
C VAL A 140 -5.27 6.18 -0.13
N THR A 141 -5.40 6.31 1.18
CA THR A 141 -5.49 7.60 1.87
C THR A 141 -4.22 7.80 2.66
N LEU A 142 -3.53 8.91 2.40
CA LEU A 142 -2.28 9.30 3.04
C LEU A 142 -2.51 9.93 4.42
N GLY A 143 -1.44 10.04 5.19
CA GLY A 143 -1.46 10.44 6.59
C GLY A 143 -1.29 11.95 6.79
N SER A 144 -0.76 12.31 7.96
CA SER A 144 -0.41 13.71 8.27
C SER A 144 1.07 14.04 8.09
N GLY A 145 1.92 13.03 7.84
CA GLY A 145 3.32 13.25 7.55
C GLY A 145 3.58 13.64 6.11
N ALA A 146 4.86 13.90 5.79
CA ALA A 146 5.28 14.21 4.43
C ALA A 146 5.50 12.91 3.66
N ASP A 147 4.49 12.50 2.91
CA ASP A 147 4.45 11.18 2.28
C ASP A 147 5.04 11.20 0.88
N THR A 148 5.56 10.06 0.44
CA THR A 148 6.01 9.85 -0.94
C THR A 148 5.21 8.75 -1.59
N MET A 149 4.48 9.09 -2.65
CA MET A 149 3.78 8.14 -3.51
C MET A 149 4.57 7.97 -4.80
N ILE A 150 4.82 6.73 -5.19
CA ILE A 150 5.42 6.36 -6.47
C ILE A 150 4.36 5.66 -7.31
N GLY A 151 3.97 6.32 -8.40
CA GLY A 151 3.04 5.77 -9.39
C GLY A 151 3.61 4.56 -10.11
N GLY A 152 2.74 3.76 -10.70
CA GLY A 152 3.09 2.51 -11.37
C GLY A 152 1.91 1.98 -12.18
N ALA A 153 2.05 0.77 -12.73
CA ALA A 153 1.06 0.18 -13.63
C ALA A 153 -0.36 0.07 -13.02
N GLY A 154 -1.37 -0.11 -13.87
CA GLY A 154 -2.76 -0.18 -13.43
C GLY A 154 -3.35 1.19 -13.14
N ALA A 155 -4.59 1.21 -12.65
CA ALA A 155 -5.29 2.45 -12.32
C ALA A 155 -5.38 2.59 -10.81
N SER A 156 -4.83 3.68 -10.26
CA SER A 156 -4.77 3.91 -8.82
C SER A 156 -5.34 5.25 -8.40
N THR A 157 -5.97 5.27 -7.23
CA THR A 157 -6.53 6.48 -6.62
C THR A 157 -5.82 6.74 -5.30
N VAL A 158 -5.28 7.94 -5.16
CA VAL A 158 -4.55 8.38 -3.99
C VAL A 158 -5.25 9.62 -3.43
N THR A 159 -5.65 9.57 -2.17
CA THR A 159 -6.12 10.75 -1.45
C THR A 159 -4.94 11.31 -0.65
N ALA A 160 -4.52 12.52 -1.01
CA ALA A 160 -3.44 13.25 -0.37
C ALA A 160 -3.74 13.48 1.12
N GLY A 161 -2.65 13.57 1.88
CA GLY A 161 -2.68 13.81 3.30
C GLY A 161 -2.75 15.30 3.62
N SER A 162 -2.50 15.63 4.88
CA SER A 162 -2.35 17.04 5.30
C SER A 162 -0.90 17.55 5.25
N GLY A 163 0.03 16.64 4.97
CA GLY A 163 1.46 16.88 4.90
C GLY A 163 1.90 17.59 3.62
N ASN A 164 3.21 17.56 3.39
CA ASN A 164 3.82 18.05 2.15
C ASN A 164 4.18 16.82 1.32
N ASP A 165 3.26 16.40 0.47
CA ASP A 165 3.38 15.10 -0.19
C ASP A 165 4.13 15.20 -1.53
N VAL A 166 4.78 14.12 -1.92
CA VAL A 166 5.43 13.99 -3.24
C VAL A 166 4.78 12.86 -4.02
N PHE A 167 4.23 13.17 -5.19
CA PHE A 167 3.68 12.22 -6.14
C PHE A 167 4.66 12.05 -7.31
N ALA A 168 5.42 10.96 -7.29
CA ALA A 168 6.52 10.70 -8.21
C ALA A 168 6.14 9.71 -9.31
N PHE A 169 6.56 10.02 -10.53
CA PHE A 169 6.37 9.19 -11.72
C PHE A 169 7.70 9.02 -12.46
N VAL A 170 8.03 7.78 -12.82
CA VAL A 170 9.34 7.41 -13.36
C VAL A 170 9.17 6.80 -14.75
N LYS A 171 9.88 7.36 -15.74
CA LYS A 171 9.88 6.82 -17.10
C LYS A 171 10.45 5.40 -17.11
N GLY A 172 9.82 4.53 -17.88
CA GLY A 172 10.19 3.12 -17.99
C GLY A 172 9.32 2.21 -17.13
N SER A 173 8.51 2.78 -16.22
CA SER A 173 7.34 2.10 -15.69
C SER A 173 6.32 1.84 -16.81
N VAL A 174 5.44 0.86 -16.60
CA VAL A 174 4.31 0.62 -17.51
C VAL A 174 3.38 1.84 -17.46
N PRO A 175 2.94 2.38 -18.62
CA PRO A 175 2.02 3.51 -18.63
C PRO A 175 0.75 3.24 -17.83
N SER A 176 0.31 4.24 -17.09
CA SER A 176 -0.73 4.09 -16.06
C SER A 176 -1.72 5.25 -16.05
N THR A 177 -2.76 5.12 -15.22
CA THR A 177 -3.77 6.16 -15.01
C THR A 177 -3.95 6.37 -13.51
N GLU A 178 -3.43 7.48 -13.02
CA GLU A 178 -3.52 7.83 -11.60
C GLU A 178 -4.50 8.97 -11.37
N VAL A 179 -5.24 8.88 -10.27
CA VAL A 179 -6.06 9.97 -9.74
C VAL A 179 -5.51 10.37 -8.38
N ILE A 180 -5.19 11.64 -8.23
CA ILE A 180 -4.75 12.25 -6.98
C ILE A 180 -5.86 13.20 -6.52
N ILE A 181 -6.42 12.94 -5.35
CA ILE A 181 -7.48 13.73 -4.72
C ILE A 181 -6.85 14.54 -3.59
N GLY A 182 -7.20 15.83 -3.47
CA GLY A 182 -6.74 16.67 -2.36
C GLY A 182 -5.35 17.28 -2.56
N PHE A 183 -4.79 17.18 -3.77
CA PHE A 183 -3.55 17.88 -4.15
C PHE A 183 -3.68 19.39 -3.91
N ASN A 184 -2.70 19.98 -3.23
CA ASN A 184 -2.68 21.38 -2.89
C ASN A 184 -1.28 22.01 -3.02
N SER A 185 -1.15 23.29 -2.64
CA SER A 185 0.09 24.06 -2.80
C SER A 185 1.31 23.58 -2.00
N LYS A 186 1.13 22.66 -1.05
CA LYS A 186 2.23 22.06 -0.29
C LYS A 186 2.81 20.84 -0.99
N ASP A 187 2.06 20.26 -1.90
CA ASP A 187 2.39 19.00 -2.56
C ASP A 187 3.23 19.25 -3.81
N ASN A 188 3.94 18.21 -4.24
CA ASN A 188 4.75 18.25 -5.44
C ASN A 188 4.45 17.05 -6.32
N VAL A 189 4.39 17.28 -7.64
CA VAL A 189 4.44 16.21 -8.64
C VAL A 189 5.85 16.16 -9.21
N ALA A 190 6.49 15.00 -9.13
CA ALA A 190 7.86 14.80 -9.57
C ALA A 190 7.92 13.84 -10.77
N PHE A 191 8.65 14.24 -11.81
CA PHE A 191 8.84 13.44 -13.01
C PHE A 191 10.31 13.08 -13.18
N SER A 192 10.64 11.80 -13.28
CA SER A 192 12.01 11.32 -13.47
C SER A 192 12.18 10.59 -14.80
N GLY A 193 13.27 10.87 -15.52
CA GLY A 193 13.61 10.19 -16.78
C GLY A 193 12.82 10.64 -18.01
N TYR A 194 11.77 11.46 -17.86
CA TYR A 194 10.97 11.99 -18.97
C TYR A 194 11.69 13.02 -19.86
N GLY A 195 12.83 13.55 -19.42
CA GLY A 195 13.61 14.52 -20.18
C GLY A 195 13.02 15.94 -20.17
N TYR A 196 12.08 16.20 -19.26
CA TYR A 196 11.63 17.56 -18.99
C TYR A 196 12.81 18.39 -18.47
N ALA A 197 13.15 19.46 -19.17
CA ALA A 197 14.09 20.46 -18.67
C ALA A 197 13.54 21.09 -17.37
N ALA A 198 14.39 21.74 -16.59
CA ALA A 198 13.93 22.48 -15.42
C ALA A 198 12.87 23.51 -15.84
N GLY A 199 11.65 23.37 -15.31
CA GLY A 199 10.49 24.22 -15.65
C GLY A 199 9.71 23.80 -16.92
N ALA A 200 10.12 22.75 -17.64
CA ALA A 200 9.30 22.13 -18.67
C ALA A 200 8.29 21.17 -18.03
N THR A 201 7.05 21.20 -18.51
CA THR A 201 5.93 20.47 -17.91
C THR A 201 5.34 19.48 -18.91
N PRO A 202 4.69 18.41 -18.41
CA PRO A 202 3.92 17.51 -19.26
C PRO A 202 2.75 18.25 -19.94
N THR A 203 2.10 17.57 -20.90
CA THR A 203 0.92 18.17 -21.54
C THR A 203 -0.20 18.27 -20.51
N GLU A 204 -0.74 19.47 -20.33
CA GLU A 204 -1.75 19.77 -19.33
C GLU A 204 -3.09 20.11 -19.97
N THR A 205 -4.14 19.40 -19.58
CA THR A 205 -5.51 19.56 -20.07
C THR A 205 -6.48 19.65 -18.91
N LEU A 206 -7.20 20.77 -18.82
CA LEU A 206 -8.28 20.91 -17.86
C LEU A 206 -9.52 20.12 -18.30
N THR A 207 -10.07 19.33 -17.40
CA THR A 207 -11.31 18.55 -17.60
C THR A 207 -12.34 18.88 -16.51
N SER A 208 -13.54 18.31 -16.61
CA SER A 208 -14.54 18.44 -15.54
C SER A 208 -14.15 17.69 -14.26
N ALA A 209 -13.22 16.74 -14.33
CA ALA A 209 -12.76 15.97 -13.17
C ALA A 209 -11.62 16.66 -12.43
N GLY A 210 -10.89 17.54 -13.11
CA GLY A 210 -9.70 18.21 -12.60
C GLY A 210 -8.70 18.48 -13.71
N ASP A 211 -7.48 18.83 -13.30
CA ASP A 211 -6.36 19.02 -14.20
C ASP A 211 -5.70 17.69 -14.57
N VAL A 212 -5.45 17.45 -15.85
CA VAL A 212 -4.92 16.18 -16.38
C VAL A 212 -3.57 16.39 -17.03
N LEU A 213 -2.57 15.70 -16.47
CA LEU A 213 -1.20 15.68 -16.97
C LEU A 213 -0.99 14.42 -17.80
N THR A 214 -0.51 14.60 -19.03
CA THR A 214 -0.17 13.50 -19.93
C THR A 214 1.33 13.50 -20.19
N LEU A 215 1.98 12.40 -19.78
CA LEU A 215 3.42 12.20 -19.94
C LEU A 215 3.76 11.67 -21.34
N THR A 216 5.04 11.73 -21.74
CA THR A 216 5.45 11.35 -23.10
C THR A 216 5.26 9.87 -23.45
N ASP A 217 5.08 9.00 -22.44
CA ASP A 217 4.80 7.57 -22.62
C ASP A 217 3.30 7.23 -22.57
N GLY A 218 2.43 8.24 -22.45
CA GLY A 218 0.99 8.07 -22.38
C GLY A 218 0.44 7.89 -20.96
N THR A 219 1.28 7.88 -19.92
CA THR A 219 0.82 7.93 -18.53
C THR A 219 -0.05 9.17 -18.32
N THR A 220 -1.19 9.01 -17.65
CA THR A 220 -2.11 10.11 -17.33
C THR A 220 -2.29 10.26 -15.83
N ILE A 221 -2.26 11.50 -15.36
CA ILE A 221 -2.37 11.84 -13.94
C ILE A 221 -3.46 12.89 -13.82
N THR A 222 -4.53 12.57 -13.11
CA THR A 222 -5.62 13.50 -12.83
C THR A 222 -5.46 14.07 -11.43
N LEU A 223 -5.25 15.38 -11.33
CA LEU A 223 -5.31 16.14 -10.09
C LEU A 223 -6.76 16.58 -9.87
N ALA A 224 -7.51 15.73 -9.16
CA ALA A 224 -8.95 15.87 -9.03
C ALA A 224 -9.34 17.11 -8.22
N GLY A 225 -10.31 17.87 -8.74
CA GLY A 225 -10.85 19.08 -8.10
C GLY A 225 -10.06 20.37 -8.32
N LEU A 226 -8.94 20.35 -9.06
CA LEU A 226 -8.28 21.56 -9.53
C LEU A 226 -8.97 22.08 -10.81
N ASP A 227 -9.37 23.35 -10.80
CA ASP A 227 -10.13 24.00 -11.86
C ASP A 227 -9.30 24.93 -12.76
N HIS A 228 -7.97 24.92 -12.59
CA HIS A 228 -7.04 25.75 -13.32
C HIS A 228 -5.77 24.96 -13.66
N LYS A 229 -4.99 25.51 -14.59
CA LYS A 229 -3.68 25.01 -14.95
C LYS A 229 -2.64 25.41 -13.90
N LEU A 230 -1.85 24.44 -13.44
CA LEU A 230 -0.71 24.63 -12.56
C LEU A 230 0.50 25.23 -13.28
N TRP A 231 0.64 25.06 -14.60
CA TRP A 231 1.83 25.48 -15.35
C TRP A 231 1.56 26.20 -16.67
N SER A 232 0.67 27.20 -16.65
CA SER A 232 0.42 28.11 -17.78
C SER A 232 1.37 29.30 -17.85
#